data_AF-A0A424YBR1-F1
#
_entry.id   AF-A0A424YBR1-F1
#
_cell.length_a   1.000
_cell.length_b   1.000
_cell.length_c   1.000
_cell.angle_alpha   90.00
_cell.angle_beta   90.00
_cell.angle_gamma   90.00
#
_symmetry.space_group_name_H-M   'P 1'
#
loop_
_entity.id
_entity.type
_entity.pdbx_description
1 polymer ?
#
loop_
_entity_poly.entity_id
_entity_poly.type
_entity_poly.pdbx_seq_one_letter_code
_entity_poly.pdbx_strand_id
1 'polypeptide(L)'
;MVKKSILCLVVILMVGLLAAGCADEAEVTRMEDLPEEIEEEMVGEEEVEGEPETEEDEPLHDNSRTNPADLNETFVVEKDDLIVGKVTYEVELIQTVSGQEAWEIVKEGNPLNEEPEEGKEYVLAKFRVKVLETEEDEPFNVNHAQFEAVSEGGVTYDDFISVSGVEPDLRGDLYEGAEKNGYTYFIVDKDDNPVAALNRGRSGEIWFDLRAGD
;
A
#
# COMPACT_ATOMS: atom_id res chain seq x y z
N MET A 1 -10.09 4.55 65.71
CA MET A 1 -8.81 5.22 65.37
C MET A 1 -7.83 4.19 64.85
N VAL A 2 -7.06 4.62 63.87
CA VAL A 2 -6.39 3.85 62.83
C VAL A 2 -5.00 3.37 63.28
N LYS A 3 -4.54 2.26 62.67
CA LYS A 3 -3.18 1.98 62.11
C LYS A 3 -2.57 0.69 62.65
N LYS A 4 -1.92 -0.18 61.87
CA LYS A 4 -1.79 -0.45 60.42
C LYS A 4 -0.82 -1.65 60.42
N SER A 5 -1.22 -2.84 59.96
CA SER A 5 -0.28 -3.95 59.77
C SER A 5 0.60 -3.63 58.56
N ILE A 6 1.92 -3.59 58.76
CA ILE A 6 2.92 -3.45 57.69
C ILE A 6 3.16 -4.85 57.14
N LEU A 7 2.64 -5.11 55.94
CA LEU A 7 2.97 -6.28 55.13
C LEU A 7 4.07 -5.85 54.15
N CYS A 8 5.25 -6.45 54.27
CA CYS A 8 6.37 -6.25 53.36
C CYS A 8 6.02 -6.77 51.96
N LEU A 9 5.87 -5.86 51.00
CA LEU A 9 5.80 -6.18 49.58
C LEU A 9 7.24 -6.27 49.03
N VAL A 10 7.71 -7.48 48.75
CA VAL A 10 8.94 -7.69 47.97
C VAL A 10 8.54 -7.59 46.50
N VAL A 11 8.81 -6.45 45.87
CA VAL A 11 8.68 -6.27 44.42
C VAL A 11 9.95 -6.83 43.78
N ILE A 12 9.80 -7.95 43.08
CA ILE A 12 10.85 -8.49 42.21
C ILE A 12 10.84 -7.63 40.94
N LEU A 13 11.89 -6.83 40.78
CA LEU A 13 12.17 -6.09 39.56
C LEU A 13 12.66 -7.08 38.49
N MET A 14 11.74 -7.64 37.69
CA MET A 14 12.11 -8.23 36.41
C MET A 14 12.34 -7.11 35.42
N VAL A 15 13.60 -6.73 35.22
CA VAL A 15 14.03 -6.00 34.04
C VAL A 15 13.97 -6.98 32.88
N GLY A 16 12.80 -7.06 32.24
CA GLY A 16 12.68 -7.64 30.91
C GLY A 16 13.30 -6.67 29.92
N LEU A 17 14.34 -7.11 29.22
CA LEU A 17 14.84 -6.45 28.03
C LEU A 17 13.67 -6.27 27.05
N LEU A 18 13.21 -5.04 26.85
CA LEU A 18 12.49 -4.68 25.63
C LEU A 18 13.56 -4.48 24.57
N ALA A 19 13.76 -5.51 23.74
CA ALA A 19 14.27 -5.29 22.41
C ALA A 19 13.25 -4.37 21.74
N ALA A 20 13.63 -3.13 21.45
CA ALA A 20 12.96 -2.33 20.45
C ALA A 20 13.13 -3.10 19.13
N GLY A 21 12.17 -3.97 18.82
CA GLY A 21 12.00 -4.44 17.46
C GLY A 21 11.70 -3.19 16.63
N CYS A 22 12.36 -3.06 15.47
CA CYS A 22 11.97 -2.09 14.47
C CYS A 22 10.50 -2.36 14.14
N ALA A 23 9.58 -1.58 14.70
CA ALA A 23 8.17 -1.66 14.34
C ALA A 23 8.02 -0.75 13.12
N ASP A 24 8.04 -1.37 11.95
CA ASP A 24 7.53 -0.80 10.71
C ASP A 24 6.00 -0.99 10.81
N GLU A 25 5.28 0.08 11.15
CA GLU A 25 3.82 0.07 11.37
C GLU A 25 3.12 0.80 10.23
N ALA A 26 2.03 0.22 9.76
CA ALA A 26 1.17 0.86 8.78
C ALA A 26 -0.28 0.46 8.96
N GLU A 27 -1.17 1.40 8.69
CA GLU A 27 -2.60 1.19 8.56
C GLU A 27 -2.99 1.31 7.08
N VAL A 28 -3.87 0.42 6.63
CA VAL A 28 -4.39 0.42 5.25
C VAL A 28 -5.90 0.37 5.32
N THR A 29 -6.53 1.37 4.73
CA THR A 29 -7.99 1.54 4.76
C THR A 29 -8.47 1.81 3.35
N ARG A 30 -9.55 1.16 2.90
CA ARG A 30 -10.17 1.56 1.62
C ARG A 30 -10.83 2.91 1.82
N MET A 31 -10.71 3.77 0.81
CA MET A 31 -11.25 5.12 0.89
C MET A 31 -12.78 5.13 1.05
N GLU A 32 -13.49 4.10 0.57
CA GLU A 32 -14.94 3.96 0.75
C GLU A 32 -15.38 3.61 2.18
N ASP A 33 -14.46 3.08 2.99
CA ASP A 33 -14.71 2.71 4.39
C ASP A 33 -14.42 3.86 5.37
N LEU A 34 -13.76 4.93 4.90
CA LEU A 34 -13.52 6.12 5.72
C LEU A 34 -14.83 6.88 5.96
N PRO A 35 -15.09 7.39 7.18
CA PRO A 35 -16.26 8.20 7.44
C PRO A 35 -16.24 9.45 6.56
N GLU A 36 -17.31 9.71 5.79
CA GLU A 36 -17.49 10.99 5.11
C GLU A 36 -17.45 12.11 6.18
N GLU A 37 -16.47 13.03 6.10
CA GLU A 37 -16.41 14.18 6.98
C GLU A 37 -17.73 14.96 6.89
N ILE A 38 -18.53 14.89 7.95
CA ILE A 38 -19.79 15.63 8.05
C ILE A 38 -19.40 17.11 8.24
N GLU A 39 -19.63 17.95 7.23
CA GLU A 39 -19.60 19.41 7.40
C GLU A 39 -20.69 19.83 8.41
N GLU A 40 -20.36 19.88 9.70
CA GLU A 40 -21.28 20.36 10.72
C GLU A 40 -21.28 21.89 10.80
N GLU A 41 -22.28 22.49 10.15
CA GLU A 41 -22.85 23.77 10.59
C GLU A 41 -23.43 23.64 12.00
N MET A 42 -23.00 24.56 12.86
CA MET A 42 -23.43 24.74 14.26
C MET A 42 -24.96 24.72 14.46
N VAL A 43 -25.51 23.82 15.28
CA VAL A 43 -26.65 24.11 16.19
C VAL A 43 -26.68 23.15 17.39
N GLY A 44 -26.52 23.72 18.60
CA GLY A 44 -27.41 23.47 19.74
C GLY A 44 -27.15 22.24 20.63
N GLU A 45 -26.64 22.53 21.83
CA GLU A 45 -26.56 21.65 23.00
C GLU A 45 -27.87 20.89 23.28
N GLU A 46 -27.80 19.56 23.40
CA GLU A 46 -28.53 18.80 24.43
C GLU A 46 -27.76 17.50 24.76
N GLU A 47 -27.42 17.36 26.05
CA GLU A 47 -26.70 16.23 26.63
C GLU A 47 -27.55 14.96 26.59
N VAL A 48 -27.04 13.91 25.95
CA VAL A 48 -27.46 12.52 26.21
C VAL A 48 -26.21 11.69 26.48
N GLU A 49 -26.00 11.36 27.76
CA GLU A 49 -25.02 10.38 28.20
C GLU A 49 -25.38 8.99 27.63
N GLY A 50 -24.70 8.62 26.54
CA GLY A 50 -24.48 7.24 26.14
C GLY A 50 -22.98 7.02 26.04
N GLU A 51 -22.45 6.08 26.82
CA GLU A 51 -21.06 5.64 26.68
C GLU A 51 -20.82 5.24 25.21
N PRO A 52 -19.79 5.78 24.53
CA PRO A 52 -19.43 5.24 23.23
C PRO A 52 -18.87 3.84 23.51
N GLU A 53 -19.60 2.81 23.09
CA GLU A 53 -18.98 1.52 22.83
C GLU A 53 -17.88 1.81 21.80
N THR A 54 -16.64 1.73 22.25
CA THR A 54 -15.47 1.71 21.38
C THR A 54 -15.62 0.49 20.48
N GLU A 55 -16.17 0.71 19.29
CA GLU A 55 -15.91 -0.18 18.17
C GLU A 55 -14.41 -0.05 17.90
N GLU A 56 -13.66 -1.09 18.26
CA GLU A 56 -12.29 -1.24 17.81
C GLU A 56 -12.40 -1.34 16.28
N ASP A 57 -12.04 -0.27 15.56
CA ASP A 57 -11.81 -0.28 14.11
C ASP A 57 -10.68 -1.29 13.84
N GLU A 58 -11.07 -2.55 13.65
CA GLU A 58 -10.21 -3.55 13.04
C GLU A 58 -10.00 -3.09 11.59
N PRO A 59 -8.79 -2.73 11.15
CA PRO A 59 -8.56 -2.35 9.76
C PRO A 59 -9.01 -3.51 8.88
N LEU A 60 -9.88 -3.20 7.92
CA LEU A 60 -10.58 -4.18 7.11
C LEU A 60 -9.58 -5.05 6.33
N HIS A 61 -9.30 -6.23 6.89
CA HIS A 61 -8.47 -7.33 6.40
C HIS A 61 -8.96 -7.97 5.08
N ASP A 62 -9.75 -7.28 4.26
CA ASP A 62 -10.34 -7.90 3.08
C ASP A 62 -9.44 -7.84 1.84
N ASN A 63 -8.44 -6.94 1.78
CA ASN A 63 -7.45 -6.97 0.70
C ASN A 63 -6.40 -8.05 0.95
N SER A 64 -6.24 -8.97 -0.01
CA SER A 64 -5.24 -10.04 0.08
C SER A 64 -4.86 -10.57 -1.30
N ARG A 65 -3.81 -11.40 -1.38
CA ARG A 65 -3.43 -12.08 -2.63
C ARG A 65 -4.60 -12.83 -3.29
N THR A 66 -5.51 -13.39 -2.50
CA THR A 66 -6.67 -14.16 -2.96
C THR A 66 -7.95 -13.33 -3.06
N ASN A 67 -7.90 -12.07 -2.66
CA ASN A 67 -8.96 -11.07 -2.82
C ASN A 67 -8.29 -9.72 -3.17
N PRO A 68 -7.65 -9.63 -4.36
CA PRO A 68 -6.95 -8.43 -4.77
C PRO A 68 -7.96 -7.31 -5.11
N ALA A 69 -7.49 -6.08 -5.10
CA ALA A 69 -8.25 -4.92 -5.53
C ALA A 69 -8.43 -4.90 -7.06
N ASP A 70 -9.63 -4.57 -7.50
CA ASP A 70 -9.98 -4.29 -8.89
C ASP A 70 -9.53 -2.88 -9.31
N LEU A 71 -9.82 -2.52 -10.56
CA LEU A 71 -9.59 -1.15 -11.05
C LEU A 71 -10.43 -0.13 -10.26
N ASN A 72 -9.79 0.98 -9.91
CA ASN A 72 -10.37 2.13 -9.23
C ASN A 72 -10.79 1.92 -7.77
N GLU A 73 -10.32 0.85 -7.13
CA GLU A 73 -10.32 0.76 -5.67
C GLU A 73 -9.14 1.58 -5.11
N THR A 74 -9.46 2.62 -4.34
CA THR A 74 -8.47 3.49 -3.69
C THR A 74 -8.23 3.06 -2.25
N PHE A 75 -6.96 2.97 -1.87
CA PHE A 75 -6.52 2.71 -0.51
C PHE A 75 -5.79 3.93 0.04
N VAL A 76 -6.09 4.30 1.28
CA VAL A 76 -5.30 5.21 2.09
C VAL A 76 -4.35 4.38 2.93
N VAL A 77 -3.06 4.73 2.87
CA VAL A 77 -2.00 4.05 3.59
C VAL A 77 -1.31 5.05 4.50
N GLU A 78 -1.38 4.81 5.80
CA GLU A 78 -0.66 5.55 6.82
C GLU A 78 0.54 4.72 7.26
N LYS A 79 1.75 5.27 7.18
CA LYS A 79 3.00 4.59 7.53
C LYS A 79 3.78 5.39 8.55
N ASP A 80 4.36 4.68 9.51
CA ASP A 80 5.36 5.20 10.44
C ASP A 80 6.61 4.32 10.32
N ASP A 81 7.54 4.72 9.44
CA ASP A 81 8.82 4.04 9.24
C ASP A 81 9.94 4.85 9.91
N LEU A 82 10.76 4.20 10.72
CA LEU A 82 11.85 4.85 11.47
C LEU A 82 12.95 5.50 10.59
N ILE A 83 13.03 5.13 9.31
CA ILE A 83 14.05 5.59 8.36
C ILE A 83 13.47 6.63 7.40
N VAL A 84 12.25 6.39 6.90
CA VAL A 84 11.57 7.23 5.90
C VAL A 84 10.72 8.33 6.56
N GLY A 85 10.35 8.16 7.83
CA GLY A 85 9.43 9.04 8.55
C GLY A 85 7.98 8.65 8.33
N LYS A 86 7.09 9.48 8.88
CA LYS A 86 5.63 9.31 8.69
C LYS A 86 5.21 9.72 7.29
N VAL A 87 4.34 8.93 6.67
CA VAL A 87 3.72 9.28 5.38
C VAL A 87 2.30 8.74 5.31
N THR A 88 1.39 9.57 4.78
CA THR A 88 0.03 9.17 4.43
C THR A 88 -0.17 9.37 2.94
N TYR A 89 -0.61 8.35 2.22
CA TYR A 89 -0.83 8.43 0.77
C TYR A 89 -2.02 7.60 0.30
N GLU A 90 -2.66 8.07 -0.77
CA GLU A 90 -3.63 7.31 -1.56
C GLU A 90 -2.89 6.51 -2.65
N VAL A 91 -3.32 5.27 -2.90
CA VAL A 91 -2.89 4.46 -4.04
C VAL A 91 -4.07 3.73 -4.68
N GLU A 92 -4.07 3.67 -6.00
CA GLU A 92 -5.17 3.11 -6.80
C GLU A 92 -4.61 2.54 -8.12
N LEU A 93 -5.03 1.32 -8.49
CA LEU A 93 -4.79 0.77 -9.82
C LEU A 93 -5.86 1.32 -10.78
N ILE A 94 -5.46 2.08 -11.79
CA ILE A 94 -6.40 2.77 -12.70
C ILE A 94 -6.48 2.15 -14.09
N GLN A 95 -5.47 1.37 -14.51
CA GLN A 95 -5.45 0.71 -15.81
C GLN A 95 -4.47 -0.45 -15.83
N THR A 96 -4.81 -1.53 -16.52
CA THR A 96 -3.87 -2.58 -16.95
C THR A 96 -3.82 -2.66 -18.48
N VAL A 97 -2.65 -2.99 -19.02
CA VAL A 97 -2.45 -3.29 -20.44
C VAL A 97 -1.57 -4.52 -20.52
N SER A 98 -2.00 -5.56 -21.24
CA SER A 98 -1.32 -6.85 -21.27
C SER A 98 -0.90 -7.26 -22.70
N GLY A 99 -0.07 -8.29 -22.79
CA GLY A 99 0.21 -8.99 -24.04
C GLY A 99 0.91 -8.14 -25.11
N GLN A 100 0.42 -8.25 -26.33
CA GLN A 100 1.02 -7.61 -27.51
C GLN A 100 0.96 -6.08 -27.43
N GLU A 101 -0.13 -5.53 -26.87
CA GLU A 101 -0.29 -4.08 -26.71
C GLU A 101 0.73 -3.52 -25.71
N ALA A 102 0.90 -4.21 -24.57
CA ALA A 102 1.92 -3.86 -23.59
C ALA A 102 3.33 -3.89 -24.18
N TRP A 103 3.64 -4.94 -24.96
CA TRP A 103 4.94 -5.06 -25.63
C TRP A 103 5.18 -3.91 -26.62
N GLU A 104 4.17 -3.48 -27.37
CA GLU A 104 4.30 -2.36 -28.30
C GLU A 104 4.65 -1.05 -27.57
N ILE A 105 3.99 -0.77 -26.44
CA ILE A 105 4.29 0.40 -25.59
C ILE A 105 5.71 0.32 -25.04
N VAL A 106 6.11 -0.83 -24.49
CA VAL A 106 7.47 -1.05 -23.94
C VAL A 106 8.53 -0.83 -25.03
N LYS A 107 8.32 -1.40 -26.21
CA LYS A 107 9.26 -1.30 -27.33
C LYS A 107 9.33 0.10 -27.92
N GLU A 108 8.22 0.82 -27.97
CA GLU A 108 8.17 2.22 -28.41
C GLU A 108 8.95 3.12 -27.46
N GLY A 109 8.79 2.92 -26.15
CA GLY A 109 9.50 3.70 -25.12
C GLY A 109 11.03 3.57 -25.21
N ASN A 110 11.53 2.34 -25.42
CA ASN A 110 12.93 2.11 -25.74
C ASN A 110 13.09 0.81 -26.56
N PRO A 111 13.56 0.88 -27.82
CA PRO A 111 13.79 -0.29 -28.66
C PRO A 111 14.86 -1.27 -28.13
N LEU A 112 15.62 -0.87 -27.10
CA LEU A 112 16.59 -1.73 -26.41
C LEU A 112 15.98 -2.51 -25.23
N ASN A 113 14.70 -2.29 -24.89
CA ASN A 113 14.00 -3.13 -23.94
C ASN A 113 13.91 -4.56 -24.49
N GLU A 114 14.01 -5.54 -23.59
CA GLU A 114 14.04 -6.95 -23.96
C GLU A 114 12.65 -7.45 -24.37
N GLU A 115 12.57 -8.29 -25.40
CA GLU A 115 11.32 -8.96 -25.77
C GLU A 115 11.00 -10.03 -24.71
N PRO A 116 9.73 -10.21 -24.29
CA PRO A 116 9.41 -11.24 -23.32
C PRO A 116 9.73 -12.63 -23.88
N GLU A 117 10.18 -13.53 -23.01
CA GLU A 117 10.50 -14.90 -23.38
C GLU A 117 9.29 -15.65 -23.96
N GLU A 118 9.54 -16.76 -24.65
CA GLU A 118 8.45 -17.62 -25.14
C GLU A 118 7.55 -18.08 -23.98
N GLY A 119 6.25 -17.88 -24.13
CA GLY A 119 5.25 -18.19 -23.09
C GLY A 119 4.98 -17.07 -22.08
N LYS A 120 5.80 -16.00 -22.09
CA LYS A 120 5.63 -14.82 -21.22
C LYS A 120 5.11 -13.60 -21.98
N GLU A 121 4.59 -12.63 -21.24
CA GLU A 121 4.16 -11.34 -21.76
C GLU A 121 4.42 -10.21 -20.77
N TYR A 122 4.45 -8.98 -21.29
CA TYR A 122 4.41 -7.80 -20.46
C TYR A 122 2.99 -7.54 -19.95
N VAL A 123 2.92 -7.09 -18.70
CA VAL A 123 1.75 -6.40 -18.16
C VAL A 123 2.20 -5.05 -17.64
N LEU A 124 1.61 -3.98 -18.16
CA LEU A 124 1.79 -2.61 -17.68
C LEU A 124 0.61 -2.29 -16.76
N ALA A 125 0.91 -1.89 -15.52
CA ALA A 125 -0.09 -1.50 -14.54
C ALA A 125 0.08 -0.03 -14.22
N LYS A 126 -0.94 0.77 -14.48
CA LYS A 126 -0.94 2.20 -14.23
C LYS A 126 -1.55 2.48 -12.87
N PHE A 127 -0.80 3.16 -12.03
CA PHE A 127 -1.25 3.57 -10.70
C PHE A 127 -1.44 5.07 -10.63
N ARG A 128 -2.42 5.49 -9.82
CA ARG A 128 -2.51 6.83 -9.24
C ARG A 128 -1.92 6.76 -7.83
N VAL A 129 -1.03 7.69 -7.51
CA VAL A 129 -0.50 7.88 -6.16
C VAL A 129 -0.62 9.35 -5.79
N LYS A 130 -1.20 9.64 -4.64
CA LYS A 130 -1.32 11.00 -4.09
C LYS A 130 -0.82 11.01 -2.67
N VAL A 131 0.14 11.88 -2.38
CA VAL A 131 0.67 12.07 -1.03
C VAL A 131 -0.24 13.05 -0.30
N LEU A 132 -0.76 12.62 0.84
CA LEU A 132 -1.66 13.42 1.68
C LEU A 132 -0.87 14.18 2.74
N GLU A 133 0.10 13.53 3.36
CA GLU A 133 0.93 14.09 4.43
C GLU A 133 2.30 13.41 4.44
N THR A 134 3.36 14.16 4.72
CA THR A 134 4.70 13.63 5.02
C THR A 134 5.30 14.29 6.25
N GLU A 135 6.14 13.56 6.96
CA GLU A 135 6.93 14.12 8.05
C GLU A 135 7.93 15.16 7.52
N GLU A 136 7.90 16.35 8.11
CA GLU A 136 8.82 17.45 7.79
C GLU A 136 8.90 17.86 6.30
N ASP A 137 7.84 17.60 5.50
CA ASP A 137 7.81 17.86 4.05
C ASP A 137 8.92 17.09 3.27
N GLU A 138 9.34 15.94 3.79
CA GLU A 138 10.24 15.03 3.06
C GLU A 138 9.49 14.36 1.89
N PRO A 139 10.16 14.08 0.76
CA PRO A 139 9.51 13.48 -0.39
C PRO A 139 9.26 11.98 -0.19
N PHE A 140 8.06 11.53 -0.57
CA PHE A 140 7.75 10.12 -0.72
C PHE A 140 8.22 9.61 -2.08
N ASN A 141 9.19 8.70 -2.08
CA ASN A 141 9.68 8.07 -3.29
C ASN A 141 8.78 6.90 -3.71
N VAL A 142 8.15 7.01 -4.88
CA VAL A 142 7.42 5.91 -5.51
C VAL A 142 8.21 5.36 -6.70
N ASN A 143 8.34 4.04 -6.81
CA ASN A 143 8.96 3.39 -7.96
C ASN A 143 8.59 1.89 -8.06
N HIS A 144 8.97 1.27 -9.19
CA HIS A 144 8.70 -0.15 -9.48
C HIS A 144 9.19 -1.13 -8.39
N ALA A 145 10.28 -0.84 -7.68
CA ALA A 145 10.85 -1.76 -6.69
C ALA A 145 9.98 -1.98 -5.44
N GLN A 146 8.89 -1.21 -5.29
CA GLN A 146 7.88 -1.44 -4.25
C GLN A 146 6.85 -2.49 -4.66
N PHE A 147 6.84 -2.90 -5.94
CA PHE A 147 5.86 -3.80 -6.50
C PHE A 147 6.49 -5.14 -6.88
N GLU A 148 5.79 -6.23 -6.60
CA GLU A 148 6.16 -7.58 -6.99
C GLU A 148 4.95 -8.29 -7.61
N ALA A 149 5.13 -9.03 -8.71
CA ALA A 149 4.06 -9.85 -9.27
C ALA A 149 4.09 -11.27 -8.67
N VAL A 150 2.90 -11.81 -8.39
CA VAL A 150 2.71 -13.17 -7.89
C VAL A 150 1.68 -13.88 -8.74
N SER A 151 2.02 -15.06 -9.23
CA SER A 151 1.12 -15.93 -10.00
C SER A 151 -0.11 -16.36 -9.21
N GLU A 152 -1.14 -16.85 -9.92
CA GLU A 152 -2.34 -17.43 -9.31
C GLU A 152 -1.97 -18.56 -8.31
N GLY A 153 -0.96 -19.36 -8.68
CA GLY A 153 -0.39 -20.44 -7.88
C GLY A 153 0.42 -19.99 -6.65
N GLY A 154 0.65 -18.69 -6.46
CA GLY A 154 1.38 -18.14 -5.32
C GLY A 154 2.90 -18.15 -5.47
N VAL A 155 3.41 -18.29 -6.69
CA VAL A 155 4.85 -18.18 -7.01
C VAL A 155 5.15 -16.77 -7.49
N THR A 156 6.18 -16.14 -6.93
CA THR A 156 6.65 -14.81 -7.30
C THR A 156 7.36 -14.82 -8.66
N TYR A 157 7.15 -13.76 -9.44
CA TYR A 157 7.90 -13.48 -10.67
C TYR A 157 9.15 -12.66 -10.33
N ASP A 158 10.25 -13.36 -9.98
CA ASP A 158 11.47 -12.75 -9.42
C ASP A 158 12.58 -12.46 -10.46
N ASP A 159 12.30 -12.66 -11.75
CA ASP A 159 13.27 -12.36 -12.81
C ASP A 159 13.57 -10.86 -12.81
N PHE A 160 14.87 -10.51 -12.82
CA PHE A 160 15.26 -9.11 -12.88
C PHE A 160 14.85 -8.51 -14.23
N ILE A 161 13.99 -7.50 -14.18
CA ILE A 161 13.49 -6.78 -15.35
C ILE A 161 13.77 -5.29 -15.22
N SER A 162 14.19 -4.68 -16.33
CA SER A 162 14.43 -3.23 -16.42
C SER A 162 13.82 -2.71 -17.71
N VAL A 163 12.79 -1.88 -17.57
CA VAL A 163 12.09 -1.25 -18.69
C VAL A 163 12.35 0.25 -18.64
N SER A 164 12.63 0.83 -19.80
CA SER A 164 12.88 2.27 -19.92
C SER A 164 11.97 2.92 -20.97
N GLY A 165 11.63 4.19 -20.75
CA GLY A 165 10.93 5.03 -21.72
C GLY A 165 9.42 4.81 -21.82
N VAL A 166 8.84 3.96 -20.97
CA VAL A 166 7.39 3.85 -20.84
C VAL A 166 6.86 5.10 -20.14
N GLU A 167 5.87 5.75 -20.75
CA GLU A 167 5.25 6.97 -20.23
C GLU A 167 3.73 6.78 -20.08
N PRO A 168 3.10 7.42 -19.06
CA PRO A 168 3.75 8.15 -17.98
C PRO A 168 4.53 7.22 -17.05
N ASP A 169 5.79 7.55 -16.70
CA ASP A 169 6.61 6.78 -15.75
C ASP A 169 6.06 6.95 -14.32
N LEU A 170 5.83 5.86 -13.57
CA LEU A 170 5.40 5.92 -12.16
C LEU A 170 6.50 6.47 -11.26
N ARG A 171 7.77 6.24 -11.58
CA ARG A 171 8.89 6.61 -10.70
C ARG A 171 8.93 8.11 -10.44
N GLY A 172 9.07 8.50 -9.18
CA GLY A 172 9.28 9.90 -8.80
C GLY A 172 9.30 10.14 -7.29
N ASP A 173 9.69 11.35 -6.93
CA ASP A 173 9.60 11.89 -5.58
C ASP A 173 8.36 12.79 -5.52
N LEU A 174 7.45 12.51 -4.59
CA LEU A 174 6.21 13.26 -4.38
C LEU A 174 6.26 13.95 -3.02
N TYR A 175 6.06 15.26 -3.02
CA TYR A 175 5.87 16.05 -1.81
C TYR A 175 4.40 16.03 -1.38
N GLU A 176 4.11 16.54 -0.18
CA GLU A 176 2.76 16.69 0.33
C GLU A 176 1.83 17.38 -0.69
N GLY A 177 0.64 16.81 -0.90
CA GLY A 177 -0.36 17.28 -1.85
C GLY A 177 -0.06 16.97 -3.32
N ALA A 178 1.10 16.40 -3.65
CA ALA A 178 1.41 15.99 -5.02
C ALA A 178 0.67 14.71 -5.41
N GLU A 179 0.29 14.64 -6.69
CA GLU A 179 -0.32 13.46 -7.29
C GLU A 179 0.44 13.07 -8.56
N LYS A 180 0.58 11.76 -8.79
CA LYS A 180 1.21 11.22 -9.99
C LYS A 180 0.45 10.00 -10.48
N ASN A 181 0.25 9.95 -11.79
CA ASN A 181 -0.24 8.79 -12.51
C ASN A 181 0.90 8.21 -13.34
N GLY A 182 1.16 6.91 -13.26
CA GLY A 182 2.24 6.29 -14.02
C GLY A 182 2.22 4.78 -14.06
N TYR A 183 2.90 4.20 -15.06
CA TYR A 183 3.05 2.78 -15.25
C TYR A 183 4.19 2.21 -14.41
N THR A 184 3.91 1.09 -13.76
CA THR A 184 4.88 0.05 -13.43
C THR A 184 4.68 -1.13 -14.39
N TYR A 185 5.58 -2.11 -14.38
CA TYR A 185 5.63 -3.16 -15.38
C TYR A 185 5.98 -4.52 -14.77
N PHE A 186 5.48 -5.59 -15.38
CA PHE A 186 5.75 -6.97 -14.98
C PHE A 186 5.94 -7.83 -16.23
N ILE A 187 6.68 -8.94 -16.10
CA ILE A 187 6.69 -10.02 -17.07
C ILE A 187 6.09 -11.25 -16.39
N VAL A 188 5.02 -11.80 -16.96
CA VAL A 188 4.24 -12.90 -16.39
C VAL A 188 3.95 -13.96 -17.44
N ASP A 189 3.50 -15.15 -17.04
CA ASP A 189 3.06 -16.18 -17.97
C ASP A 189 1.73 -15.77 -18.64
N LYS A 190 1.61 -16.02 -19.96
CA LYS A 190 0.43 -15.58 -20.75
C LYS A 190 -0.91 -16.15 -20.29
N ASP A 191 -0.89 -17.37 -19.78
CA ASP A 191 -2.10 -18.11 -19.38
C ASP A 191 -2.33 -18.07 -17.86
N ASP A 192 -1.73 -17.11 -17.15
CA ASP A 192 -1.82 -16.92 -15.71
C ASP A 192 -2.74 -15.74 -15.32
N ASN A 193 -3.23 -15.77 -14.07
CA ASN A 193 -4.00 -14.70 -13.43
C ASN A 193 -3.18 -14.10 -12.27
N PRO A 194 -2.11 -13.33 -12.58
CA PRO A 194 -1.22 -12.80 -11.57
C PRO A 194 -1.82 -11.59 -10.84
N VAL A 195 -1.30 -11.33 -9.65
CA VAL A 195 -1.59 -10.13 -8.85
C VAL A 195 -0.31 -9.35 -8.58
N ALA A 196 -0.40 -8.03 -8.49
CA ALA A 196 0.68 -7.17 -8.03
C ALA A 196 0.56 -6.90 -6.53
N ALA A 197 1.63 -7.09 -5.80
CA ALA A 197 1.76 -6.75 -4.39
C ALA A 197 2.60 -5.49 -4.24
N LEU A 198 2.00 -4.42 -3.71
CA LEU A 198 2.71 -3.27 -3.18
C LEU A 198 3.24 -3.62 -1.78
N ASN A 199 4.52 -3.33 -1.50
CA ASN A 199 5.16 -3.52 -0.19
C ASN A 199 5.06 -4.96 0.36
N ARG A 200 5.14 -5.98 -0.51
CA ARG A 200 4.95 -7.38 -0.13
C ARG A 200 5.80 -7.80 1.08
N GLY A 201 5.18 -8.39 2.08
CA GLY A 201 5.80 -8.84 3.32
C GLY A 201 6.28 -7.71 4.25
N ARG A 202 5.81 -6.48 4.04
CA ARG A 202 6.10 -5.29 4.87
C ARG A 202 4.80 -4.62 5.31
N SER A 203 4.92 -3.59 6.14
CA SER A 203 3.80 -2.73 6.48
C SER A 203 3.19 -2.10 5.21
N GLY A 204 1.87 -1.91 5.20
CA GLY A 204 1.16 -1.30 4.07
C GLY A 204 1.17 -2.15 2.81
N GLU A 205 1.08 -3.47 2.97
CA GLU A 205 0.93 -4.42 1.87
C GLU A 205 -0.46 -4.28 1.24
N ILE A 206 -0.51 -4.21 -0.09
CA ILE A 206 -1.76 -4.15 -0.86
C ILE A 206 -1.61 -5.01 -2.11
N TRP A 207 -2.67 -5.74 -2.45
CA TRP A 207 -2.76 -6.63 -3.60
C TRP A 207 -3.71 -6.05 -4.65
N PHE A 208 -3.30 -6.04 -5.92
CA PHE A 208 -4.06 -5.53 -7.07
C PHE A 208 -4.14 -6.58 -8.17
N ASP A 209 -5.30 -6.72 -8.81
CA ASP A 209 -5.51 -7.67 -9.90
C ASP A 209 -4.91 -7.11 -11.20
N LEU A 210 -3.94 -7.83 -11.76
CA LEU A 210 -3.30 -7.43 -13.02
C LEU A 210 -4.16 -7.73 -14.26
N ARG A 211 -5.27 -8.46 -14.08
CA ARG A 211 -6.25 -8.80 -15.11
C ARG A 211 -7.57 -8.02 -15.02
N ALA A 212 -7.69 -7.07 -14.09
CA ALA A 212 -8.93 -6.32 -13.88
C ALA A 212 -9.42 -5.48 -15.09
N GLY A 213 -8.57 -5.27 -16.10
CA GLY A 213 -8.90 -4.56 -17.34
C GLY A 213 -9.06 -5.41 -18.60
N ASP A 214 -8.81 -6.72 -18.52
CA ASP A 214 -8.84 -7.67 -19.66
C ASP A 214 -10.24 -8.26 -19.92
#